data_AF-G2KWI8-F1
#
_entry.id   AF-G2KWI8-F1
#
_cell.length_a   1.000
_cell.length_b   1.000
_cell.length_c   1.000
_cell.angle_alpha   90.00
_cell.angle_beta   90.00
_cell.angle_gamma   90.00
#
_symmetry.space_group_name_H-M   'P 1'
#
loop_
_entity.id
_entity.type
_entity.pdbx_description
1 polymer ?
#
loop_
_entity_poly.entity_id
_entity_poly.type
_entity_poly.pdbx_seq_one_letter_code
_entity_poly.pdbx_strand_id
1 'polypeptide(L)'
;MENIQNRAELLVSIFSLKQSKNLKKFGDIRFISKKMHYVILFVNRDDLDDIIEELKKQRFVKRVEKTPTIALVEELNELNLNALEGE
;
A
#
# COMPACT_ATOMS: atom_id res chain seq x y z
N MET A 1 14.99 15.69 -13.73
CA MET A 1 14.30 15.58 -12.43
C MET A 1 13.89 14.13 -12.28
N GLU A 2 14.39 13.46 -11.25
CA GLU A 2 14.06 12.06 -10.99
C GLU A 2 12.58 11.99 -10.61
N ASN A 3 11.78 11.28 -11.40
CA ASN A 3 10.34 11.22 -11.22
C ASN A 3 10.07 10.33 -10.00
N ILE A 4 9.75 10.92 -8.85
CA ILE A 4 9.40 10.17 -7.64
C ILE A 4 8.11 9.42 -7.98
N GLN A 5 8.24 8.12 -8.24
CA GLN A 5 7.09 7.29 -8.59
C GLN A 5 6.12 7.29 -7.40
N ASN A 6 4.89 7.72 -7.65
CA ASN A 6 3.85 7.81 -6.63
C ASN A 6 3.46 6.39 -6.19
N ARG A 7 3.78 6.01 -4.95
CA ARG A 7 3.54 4.67 -4.41
C ARG A 7 2.43 4.70 -3.37
N ALA A 8 1.58 3.69 -3.39
CA ALA A 8 0.53 3.47 -2.39
C ALA A 8 0.87 2.24 -1.54
N GLU A 9 0.50 2.29 -0.26
CA GLU A 9 0.69 1.19 0.68
C GLU A 9 -0.61 0.42 0.92
N LEU A 10 -0.50 -0.90 0.92
CA LEU A 10 -1.58 -1.85 1.18
C LEU A 10 -1.21 -2.76 2.36
N LEU A 11 -2.17 -2.93 3.27
CA LEU A 11 -2.12 -3.98 4.28
C LEU A 11 -2.85 -5.21 3.75
N VAL A 12 -2.09 -6.29 3.52
CA VAL A 12 -2.61 -7.53 2.96
C VAL A 12 -2.53 -8.63 4.01
N SER A 13 -3.68 -9.02 4.57
CA SER A 13 -3.78 -10.19 5.45
C SER A 13 -3.83 -11.47 4.62
N ILE A 14 -3.07 -12.50 5.01
CA ILE A 14 -2.97 -13.79 4.30
C ILE A 14 -3.23 -14.96 5.25
N PHE A 15 -3.67 -16.10 4.70
CA PHE A 15 -3.91 -17.31 5.51
C PHE A 15 -2.62 -18.03 5.93
N SER A 16 -1.57 -17.97 5.11
CA SER A 16 -0.29 -18.63 5.40
C SER A 16 0.90 -17.80 4.90
N LEU A 17 1.91 -17.66 5.75
CA LEU A 17 3.16 -16.98 5.39
C LEU A 17 3.91 -17.65 4.24
N LYS A 18 3.65 -18.93 3.98
CA LYS A 18 4.27 -19.67 2.86
C LYS A 18 4.00 -19.00 1.51
N GLN A 19 2.84 -18.35 1.35
CA GLN A 19 2.46 -17.67 0.12
C GLN A 19 2.83 -16.18 0.08
N SER A 20 3.45 -15.63 1.13
CA SER A 20 3.83 -14.21 1.17
C SER A 20 4.69 -13.78 -0.02
N LYS A 21 5.58 -14.66 -0.50
CA LYS A 21 6.42 -14.41 -1.69
C LYS A 21 5.61 -14.21 -2.97
N ASN A 22 4.41 -14.79 -3.07
CA ASN A 22 3.54 -14.61 -4.24
C ASN A 22 3.00 -13.19 -4.33
N LEU A 23 3.07 -12.39 -3.26
CA LEU A 23 2.65 -10.98 -3.29
C LEU A 23 3.65 -10.09 -4.04
N LYS A 24 4.90 -10.53 -4.24
CA LYS A 24 5.93 -9.77 -4.97
C LYS A 24 5.56 -9.46 -6.42
N LYS A 25 4.65 -10.24 -7.02
CA LYS A 25 4.17 -9.99 -8.39
C LYS A 25 3.25 -8.77 -8.49
N PHE A 26 2.71 -8.31 -7.37
CA PHE A 26 1.82 -7.16 -7.29
C PHE A 26 2.52 -5.89 -6.82
N GLY A 27 3.73 -6.00 -6.26
CA GLY A 27 4.46 -4.87 -5.73
C GLY A 27 5.60 -5.25 -4.79
N ASP A 28 6.13 -4.24 -4.12
CA ASP A 28 7.29 -4.35 -3.26
C ASP A 28 6.87 -4.66 -1.83
N ILE A 29 7.32 -5.81 -1.31
CA ILE A 29 7.08 -6.17 0.09
C ILE A 29 7.98 -5.35 0.99
N ARG A 30 7.39 -4.52 1.85
CA ARG A 30 8.11 -3.69 2.83
C ARG A 30 8.24 -4.35 4.19
N PHE A 31 7.20 -5.09 4.60
CA PHE A 31 7.19 -5.76 5.89
C PHE A 31 6.31 -7.02 5.87
N ILE A 32 6.70 -8.03 6.64
CA ILE A 32 5.91 -9.25 6.84
C ILE A 32 5.77 -9.49 8.35
N SER A 33 4.54 -9.46 8.84
CA SER A 33 4.23 -9.84 10.22
C SER A 33 4.07 -11.36 10.33
N LYS A 34 5.06 -12.02 10.94
CA LYS A 34 5.00 -13.47 11.17
C LYS A 34 3.91 -13.89 12.15
N LYS A 35 3.63 -13.05 13.17
CA LYS A 35 2.65 -13.35 14.22
C LYS A 35 1.22 -13.19 13.69
N MET A 36 0.97 -12.09 12.98
CA MET A 36 -0.39 -11.70 12.57
C MET A 36 -0.74 -12.11 11.14
N HIS A 37 0.20 -12.67 10.38
CA HIS A 37 -0.01 -13.10 9.00
C HIS A 37 -0.49 -11.97 8.08
N TYR A 38 0.16 -10.81 8.14
CA TYR A 38 -0.08 -9.72 7.18
C TYR A 38 1.23 -9.25 6.53
N VAL A 39 1.08 -8.64 5.37
CA VAL A 39 2.16 -8.09 4.56
C VAL A 39 1.84 -6.64 4.23
N ILE A 40 2.82 -5.77 4.43
CA ILE A 40 2.80 -4.41 3.93
C ILE A 40 3.38 -4.42 2.52
N LEU A 41 2.57 -4.04 1.54
CA LEU A 41 2.87 -4.09 0.13
C LEU A 41 2.81 -2.68 -0.46
N PHE A 42 3.87 -2.27 -1.13
CA PHE A 42 3.92 -1.01 -1.88
C PHE A 42 3.63 -1.28 -3.35
N VAL A 43 2.67 -0.55 -3.89
CA VAL A 43 2.22 -0.67 -5.28
C VAL A 43 2.30 0.68 -5.97
N ASN A 44 2.32 0.69 -7.30
CA ASN A 44 2.19 1.94 -8.04
C ASN A 44 0.79 2.52 -7.81
N ARG A 45 0.70 3.83 -7.58
CA ARG A 45 -0.59 4.48 -7.27
C ARG A 45 -1.56 4.41 -8.44
N ASP A 46 -1.06 4.49 -9.67
CA ASP A 46 -1.88 4.43 -10.89
C ASP A 46 -2.55 3.06 -11.08
N ASP A 47 -1.93 2.00 -10.55
CA ASP A 47 -2.39 0.61 -10.69
C ASP A 47 -3.13 0.10 -9.43
N LEU A 48 -3.36 0.98 -8.44
CA LEU A 48 -3.78 0.61 -7.09
C LEU A 48 -5.08 -0.19 -7.05
N ASP A 49 -6.13 0.31 -7.71
CA ASP A 49 -7.46 -0.28 -7.63
C ASP A 49 -7.51 -1.64 -8.35
N ASP A 50 -6.83 -1.75 -9.49
CA ASP A 50 -6.71 -3.01 -10.23
C ASP A 50 -5.97 -4.08 -9.40
N ILE A 51 -4.84 -3.70 -8.77
CA ILE A 51 -4.08 -4.61 -7.91
C ILE A 51 -4.91 -5.07 -6.71
N ILE A 52 -5.72 -4.19 -6.11
CA ILE A 52 -6.62 -4.58 -5.01
C ILE A 52 -7.61 -5.65 -5.47
N GLU A 53 -8.22 -5.49 -6.64
CA GLU A 53 -9.16 -6.46 -7.19
C GLU A 53 -8.48 -7.80 -7.54
N GLU A 54 -7.25 -7.77 -8.07
CA GLU A 54 -6.47 -8.98 -8.31
C GLU A 54 -6.06 -9.71 -7.02
N LEU A 55 -5.68 -8.96 -5.98
CA LEU A 55 -5.34 -9.49 -4.67
C LEU A 55 -6.54 -10.18 -4.00
N LYS A 56 -7.74 -9.57 -4.08
CA LYS A 56 -8.98 -10.16 -3.54
C LYS A 56 -9.34 -11.50 -4.20
N LYS A 57 -8.95 -11.72 -5.46
CA LYS A 57 -9.17 -12.99 -6.18
C LYS A 57 -8.22 -14.11 -5.72
N GLN A 58 -7.13 -13.78 -5.04
CA GLN A 58 -6.17 -14.78 -4.59
C GLN A 58 -6.70 -15.57 -3.39
N ARG A 59 -6.82 -16.89 -3.52
CA ARG A 59 -7.34 -17.77 -2.44
C ARG A 59 -6.57 -17.69 -1.12
N PHE A 60 -5.30 -17.28 -1.16
CA PHE A 60 -4.47 -17.16 0.03
C PHE A 60 -4.58 -15.80 0.72
N VAL A 61 -5.24 -14.82 0.10
CA VAL A 61 -5.49 -13.50 0.66
C VAL A 61 -6.79 -13.53 1.44
N LYS A 62 -6.73 -13.08 2.70
CA LYS A 62 -7.87 -12.98 3.62
C LYS A 62 -8.53 -11.60 3.55
N ARG A 63 -7.72 -10.55 3.43
CA ARG A 63 -8.17 -9.17 3.39
C ARG A 63 -7.12 -8.26 2.77
N VAL A 64 -7.58 -7.21 2.10
CA VAL A 64 -6.76 -6.10 1.59
C VAL A 64 -7.35 -4.80 2.13
N GLU A 65 -6.53 -3.94 2.73
CA GLU A 65 -6.91 -2.62 3.25
C GLU A 65 -5.93 -1.56 2.72
N LYS A 66 -6.46 -0.42 2.27
CA LYS A 66 -5.67 0.77 1.95
C LYS A 66 -5.18 1.38 3.26
N THR A 67 -3.90 1.70 3.38
CA THR A 67 -3.41 2.37 4.59
C THR A 67 -3.79 3.86 4.57
N PRO A 68 -4.17 4.43 5.73
CA PRO A 68 -4.58 5.83 5.84
C PRO A 68 -3.41 6.81 5.67
N THR A 69 -2.16 6.34 5.65
CA THR A 69 -0.97 7.17 5.46
C THR A 69 -1.05 8.07 4.23
N ILE A 70 -1.72 7.64 3.16
CA ILE A 70 -1.93 8.46 1.96
C ILE A 70 -2.77 9.69 2.30
N ALA A 71 -3.90 9.51 2.98
CA ALA A 71 -4.78 10.61 3.38
C ALA A 71 -4.07 11.57 4.34
N LEU A 72 -3.29 11.04 5.28
CA LEU A 72 -2.50 11.86 6.21
C LEU A 72 -1.41 12.68 5.49
N VAL A 73 -0.75 12.10 4.49
CA VAL A 73 0.26 12.82 3.69
C VAL A 73 -0.37 13.90 2.83
N GLU A 74 -1.54 13.63 2.24
CA GLU A 74 -2.29 14.62 1.47
C GLU A 74 -2.76 15.78 2.34
N GLU A 75 -3.35 15.48 3.50
CA GLU A 75 -3.76 16.47 4.49
C GLU A 75 -2.57 17.31 4.99
N LEU A 76 -1.42 16.69 5.26
CA LEU A 76 -0.19 17.40 5.64
C LEU A 76 0.32 18.32 4.51
N ASN A 77 0.26 17.87 3.25
CA ASN A 77 0.71 18.68 2.11
C ASN A 77 -0.20 19.89 1.90
N GLU A 78 -1.52 19.71 2.00
CA GLU A 78 -2.50 20.80 1.91
C GLU A 78 -2.31 21.82 3.04
N LEU A 79 -2.09 21.36 4.27
CA LEU A 79 -1.79 22.23 5.41
C LEU A 79 -0.50 23.03 5.21
N ASN A 80 0.56 22.39 4.69
CA ASN A 80 1.83 23.06 4.43
C ASN A 80 1.71 24.12 3.33
N LEU A 81 0.94 23.86 2.27
CA LEU A 81 0.70 24.84 1.19
C LEU A 81 -0.05 26.06 1.69
N ASN A 82 -1.12 25.87 2.47
CA ASN A 82 -1.89 26.96 3.06
C ASN A 82 -1.07 27.80 4.06
N ALA A 83 -0.14 27.18 4.78
CA ALA A 83 0.77 27.87 5.68
C ALA A 83 1.82 28.73 4.96
N LEU A 84 2.14 28.41 3.70
CA LEU A 84 3.08 29.16 2.86
C LEU A 84 2.41 30.30 2.07
N GLU A 85 1.12 30.19 1.79
CA GLU A 85 0.31 31.24 1.11
C GLU A 85 -0.23 32.30 2.09
N GLY A 86 -0.09 32.07 3.39
CA GLY A 86 -0.57 32.95 4.46
C GLY A 86 0.44 33.99 4.99
N GLU A 87 1.59 34.18 4.33
CA GLU A 87 2.56 35.26 4.62
C GLU A 87 2.48 36.43 3.61
#